data_AF-A0A957K3Z2-F1
#
_entry.id   AF-A0A957K3Z2-F1
#
_cell.length_a   1.000
_cell.length_b   1.000
_cell.length_c   1.000
_cell.angle_alpha   90.00
_cell.angle_beta   90.00
_cell.angle_gamma   90.00
#
_symmetry.space_group_name_H-M   'P 1'
#
loop_
_entity.id
_entity.type
_entity.pdbx_description
1 polymer ?
#
loop_
_entity_poly.entity_id
_entity_poly.type
_entity_poly.pdbx_seq_one_letter_code
_entity_poly.pdbx_strand_id
1 'polypeptide(L)'
;MTTHKLANLLRPVPSDIEIAQAADDDLIKISPFAAAQGLLADEIEPYGHYKAKVSLSVRDRLADQPSGNYIVVTAITPTPLGEGKTTTTVGLSQALGAHLNKKVWTCIRQPSQGPTFGIKGGAAGGGYSQVIPMEEFNLHLTGDIHAITAANNLLAAAIDTRMFHESTQSDEALYRRLV
;
A
#
# COMPACT_ATOMS: atom_id res chain seq x y z
N MET A 1 16.92 -13.90 -7.36
CA MET A 1 15.92 -13.41 -6.40
C MET A 1 16.41 -13.79 -5.01
N THR A 2 16.85 -12.84 -4.20
CA THR A 2 17.27 -13.10 -2.82
C THR A 2 16.01 -13.30 -1.99
N THR A 3 15.41 -14.48 -2.08
CA THR A 3 14.33 -14.89 -1.18
C THR A 3 14.98 -15.36 0.11
N HIS A 4 14.83 -14.59 1.17
CA HIS A 4 15.38 -14.93 2.47
C HIS A 4 14.43 -15.91 3.16
N LYS A 5 14.94 -17.11 3.47
CA LYS A 5 14.26 -18.02 4.38
C LYS A 5 14.41 -17.44 5.78
N LEU A 6 13.30 -17.33 6.50
CA LEU A 6 13.34 -16.97 7.91
C LEU A 6 14.19 -18.01 8.66
N ALA A 7 15.21 -17.52 9.35
CA ALA A 7 16.05 -18.29 10.26
C ALA A 7 15.86 -17.75 11.68
N ASN A 8 16.16 -18.55 12.70
CA ASN A 8 16.17 -18.11 14.11
C ASN A 8 14.82 -17.61 14.64
N LEU A 9 13.74 -18.35 14.37
CA LEU A 9 12.41 -18.04 14.92
C LEU A 9 12.41 -18.14 16.45
N LEU A 10 11.89 -17.11 17.12
CA LEU A 10 11.79 -17.04 18.58
C LEU A 10 10.50 -17.70 19.07
N ARG A 11 10.56 -18.28 20.27
CA ARG A 11 9.41 -18.86 20.98
C ARG A 11 9.48 -18.48 22.48
N PRO A 12 8.42 -17.88 23.06
CA PRO A 12 7.15 -17.48 22.43
C PRO A 12 7.36 -16.44 21.30
N VAL A 13 6.42 -16.38 20.35
CA VAL A 13 6.50 -15.42 19.22
C VAL A 13 6.44 -14.01 19.80
N PRO A 14 7.42 -13.14 19.48
CA PRO A 14 7.42 -11.75 19.96
C PRO A 14 6.22 -10.97 19.42
N SER A 15 6.02 -9.76 19.93
CA SER A 15 5.00 -8.87 19.38
C SER A 15 5.30 -8.48 17.94
N ASP A 16 4.27 -8.10 17.19
CA ASP A 16 4.39 -7.76 15.78
C ASP A 16 5.42 -6.65 15.52
N ILE A 17 5.48 -5.65 16.39
CA ILE A 17 6.40 -4.52 16.27
C ILE A 17 7.85 -4.91 16.59
N GLU A 18 8.07 -5.78 17.58
CA GLU A 18 9.41 -6.28 17.91
C GLU A 18 10.00 -7.10 16.75
N ILE A 19 9.17 -7.90 16.08
CA ILE A 19 9.59 -8.64 14.88
C ILE A 19 9.94 -7.67 13.75
N ALA A 20 9.14 -6.64 13.54
CA ALA A 20 9.38 -5.64 12.50
C ALA A 20 10.69 -4.86 12.74
N GLN A 21 10.90 -4.36 13.96
CA GLN A 21 12.10 -3.59 14.34
C GLN A 21 13.36 -4.45 14.30
N ALA A 22 13.28 -5.73 14.68
CA ALA A 22 14.41 -6.65 14.57
C ALA A 22 14.83 -6.91 13.12
N ALA A 23 13.96 -6.63 12.14
CA ALA A 23 14.25 -6.78 10.71
C ALA A 23 14.82 -5.50 10.07
N ASP A 24 14.91 -4.37 10.79
CA ASP A 24 15.35 -3.08 10.23
C ASP A 24 16.77 -3.12 9.66
N ASP A 25 17.68 -3.88 10.31
CA ASP A 25 19.06 -4.05 9.85
C ASP A 25 19.17 -4.90 8.57
N ASP A 26 18.18 -5.75 8.31
CA ASP A 26 18.11 -6.67 7.16
C ASP A 26 17.26 -6.11 6.00
N LEU A 27 16.78 -4.86 6.11
CA LEU A 27 15.95 -4.24 5.08
C LEU A 27 16.73 -4.07 3.76
N ILE A 28 16.15 -4.59 2.69
CA ILE A 28 16.70 -4.43 1.34
C ILE A 28 16.34 -3.05 0.82
N LYS A 29 17.34 -2.25 0.44
CA LYS A 29 17.13 -0.95 -0.20
C LYS A 29 16.30 -1.10 -1.48
N ILE A 30 15.36 -0.19 -1.69
CA ILE A 30 14.35 -0.30 -2.73
C ILE A 30 14.93 -0.22 -4.15
N SER A 31 15.91 0.65 -4.39
CA SER A 31 16.51 0.83 -5.72
C SER A 31 17.22 -0.43 -6.23
N PRO A 32 18.15 -1.07 -5.48
CA PRO A 32 18.76 -2.32 -5.93
C PRO A 32 17.75 -3.47 -6.00
N PHE A 33 16.74 -3.49 -5.10
CA PHE A 33 15.66 -4.47 -5.18
C PHE A 33 14.88 -4.31 -6.51
N ALA A 34 14.43 -3.11 -6.84
CA ALA A 34 13.66 -2.82 -8.06
C ALA A 34 14.44 -3.18 -9.33
N ALA A 35 15.72 -2.84 -9.39
CA ALA A 35 16.60 -3.20 -10.49
C ALA A 35 16.70 -4.74 -10.65
N ALA A 36 16.85 -5.47 -9.55
CA ALA A 36 16.87 -6.94 -9.56
C ALA A 36 15.54 -7.56 -10.00
N GLN A 37 14.42 -6.83 -9.94
CA GLN A 37 13.13 -7.28 -10.44
C GLN A 37 12.86 -6.94 -11.91
N GLY A 38 13.74 -6.16 -12.55
CA GLY A 38 13.63 -5.74 -13.97
C GLY A 38 12.95 -4.38 -14.19
N LEU A 39 12.89 -3.54 -13.15
CA LEU A 39 12.44 -2.15 -13.26
C LEU A 39 13.64 -1.26 -13.63
N LEU A 40 13.41 -0.30 -14.53
CA LEU A 40 14.40 0.68 -14.94
C LEU A 40 14.50 1.82 -13.91
N ALA A 41 15.62 2.53 -13.91
CA ALA A 41 15.89 3.58 -12.92
C ALA A 41 14.93 4.77 -13.03
N ASP A 42 14.49 5.11 -14.24
CA ASP A 42 13.52 6.16 -14.56
C ASP A 42 12.06 5.74 -14.30
N GLU A 43 11.82 4.46 -14.04
CA GLU A 43 10.51 3.92 -13.70
C GLU A 43 10.24 3.89 -12.20
N ILE A 44 11.21 4.32 -11.38
CA ILE A 44 11.17 4.26 -9.93
C ILE A 44 11.37 5.65 -9.35
N GLU A 45 10.44 6.08 -8.49
CA GLU A 45 10.57 7.29 -7.69
C GLU A 45 10.73 6.91 -6.21
N PRO A 46 11.94 6.96 -5.64
CA PRO A 46 12.19 6.55 -4.26
C PRO A 46 11.57 7.52 -3.24
N TYR A 47 10.97 6.96 -2.18
CA TYR A 47 10.48 7.66 -1.00
C TYR A 47 11.30 7.23 0.22
N GLY A 48 12.50 7.79 0.36
CA GLY A 48 13.50 7.26 1.28
C GLY A 48 14.14 5.99 0.75
N HIS A 49 14.63 5.11 1.63
CA HIS A 49 15.50 4.01 1.24
C HIS A 49 14.78 2.68 0.93
N TYR A 50 13.55 2.50 1.41
CA TYR A 50 12.88 1.18 1.45
C TYR A 50 11.52 1.14 0.73
N LYS A 51 11.08 2.26 0.16
CA LYS A 51 9.81 2.36 -0.57
C LYS A 51 9.96 3.28 -1.77
N ALA A 52 9.13 3.05 -2.79
CA ALA A 52 9.14 3.83 -4.00
C ALA A 52 7.76 3.78 -4.68
N LYS A 53 7.47 4.78 -5.52
CA LYS A 53 6.42 4.69 -6.53
C LYS A 53 6.99 4.11 -7.81
N VAL A 54 6.15 3.36 -8.53
CA VAL A 54 6.47 2.77 -9.82
C VAL A 54 5.71 3.54 -10.89
N SER A 55 6.41 4.02 -11.92
CA SER A 55 5.79 4.70 -13.06
C SER A 55 4.85 3.76 -13.82
N LEU A 56 3.73 4.30 -14.30
CA LEU A 56 2.79 3.54 -15.14
C LEU A 56 3.36 3.22 -16.53
N SER A 57 4.43 3.89 -16.96
CA SER A 57 5.14 3.58 -18.22
C SER A 57 5.65 2.14 -18.29
N VAL A 58 5.88 1.50 -17.13
CA VAL A 58 6.22 0.08 -17.02
C VAL A 58 5.18 -0.81 -17.71
N ARG A 59 3.89 -0.47 -17.57
CA ARG A 59 2.80 -1.24 -18.17
C ARG A 59 2.90 -1.22 -19.69
N ASP A 60 3.19 -0.07 -20.26
CA ASP A 60 3.25 0.11 -21.70
C ASP A 60 4.49 -0.59 -22.27
N ARG A 61 5.64 -0.50 -21.57
CA ARG A 61 6.87 -1.24 -21.92
C ARG A 61 6.70 -2.76 -21.86
N LEU A 62 5.89 -3.26 -20.93
CA LEU A 62 5.67 -4.69 -20.69
C LEU A 62 4.37 -5.21 -21.32
N ALA A 63 3.72 -4.45 -22.20
CA ALA A 63 2.40 -4.80 -22.76
C ALA A 63 2.38 -6.15 -23.49
N ASP A 64 3.49 -6.52 -24.14
CA ASP A 64 3.62 -7.78 -24.89
C ASP A 64 4.09 -8.97 -24.03
N GLN A 65 4.35 -8.76 -22.73
CA GLN A 65 4.76 -9.84 -21.84
C GLN A 65 3.55 -10.65 -21.38
N PRO A 66 3.66 -11.99 -21.29
CA PRO A 66 2.58 -12.81 -20.79
C PRO A 66 2.28 -12.51 -19.32
N SER A 67 0.99 -12.42 -18.99
CA SER A 67 0.54 -12.28 -17.60
C SER A 67 0.99 -13.46 -16.75
N GLY A 68 1.38 -13.18 -15.50
CA GLY A 68 1.61 -14.21 -14.50
C GLY A 68 0.31 -14.83 -13.97
N ASN A 69 0.45 -15.85 -13.12
CA ASN A 69 -0.69 -16.42 -12.41
C ASN A 69 -1.26 -15.43 -11.39
N TYR A 70 -2.58 -15.26 -11.38
CA TYR A 70 -3.29 -14.40 -10.43
C TYR A 70 -3.94 -15.23 -9.33
N ILE A 71 -3.48 -15.03 -8.08
CA ILE A 71 -3.97 -15.75 -6.90
C ILE A 71 -4.69 -14.78 -5.99
N VAL A 72 -5.97 -15.04 -5.71
CA VAL A 72 -6.79 -14.26 -4.78
C VAL A 72 -6.92 -14.99 -3.46
N VAL A 73 -6.52 -14.32 -2.37
CA VAL A 73 -6.73 -14.81 -1.01
C VAL A 73 -7.99 -14.16 -0.44
N THR A 74 -8.98 -15.00 -0.10
CA THR A 74 -10.25 -14.57 0.53
C THR A 74 -10.41 -15.21 1.91
N ALA A 75 -11.40 -14.77 2.66
CA ALA A 75 -11.75 -15.30 3.97
C ALA A 75 -13.26 -15.49 4.08
N ILE A 76 -13.69 -16.24 5.09
CA ILE A 76 -15.08 -16.33 5.51
C ILE A 76 -15.59 -14.98 6.05
N THR A 77 -16.87 -14.90 6.37
CA THR A 77 -17.45 -13.75 7.07
C THR A 77 -16.65 -13.43 8.35
N PRO A 78 -16.24 -12.17 8.57
CA PRO A 78 -15.44 -11.81 9.72
C PRO A 78 -16.10 -12.14 11.06
N THR A 79 -15.29 -12.60 11.99
CA THR A 79 -15.62 -12.96 13.37
C THR A 79 -14.74 -12.16 14.33
N PRO A 80 -15.15 -12.02 15.60
CA PRO A 80 -14.33 -11.31 16.60
C PRO A 80 -12.94 -11.91 16.85
N LEU A 81 -12.72 -13.17 16.45
CA LEU A 81 -11.44 -13.88 16.66
C LEU A 81 -10.36 -13.50 15.64
N GLY A 82 -10.75 -12.88 14.52
CA GLY A 82 -9.85 -12.52 13.43
C GLY A 82 -9.42 -13.71 12.56
N GLU A 83 -9.39 -13.50 11.25
CA GLU A 83 -9.19 -14.58 10.27
C GLU A 83 -7.75 -14.66 9.74
N GLY A 84 -6.92 -13.66 10.02
CA GLY A 84 -5.52 -13.64 9.58
C GLY A 84 -5.33 -13.52 8.07
N LYS A 85 -6.32 -13.01 7.32
CA LYS A 85 -6.28 -12.93 5.85
C LYS A 85 -4.99 -12.31 5.30
N THR A 86 -4.59 -11.14 5.82
CA THR A 86 -3.36 -10.46 5.35
C THR A 86 -2.11 -11.27 5.70
N THR A 87 -2.07 -11.86 6.90
CA THR A 87 -0.99 -12.75 7.34
C THR A 87 -0.85 -13.94 6.39
N THR A 88 -1.95 -14.57 5.98
CA THR A 88 -1.96 -15.64 4.99
C THR A 88 -1.49 -15.16 3.61
N THR A 89 -1.92 -13.98 3.15
CA THR A 89 -1.50 -13.40 1.87
C THR A 89 0.02 -13.19 1.81
N VAL A 90 0.61 -12.61 2.85
CA VAL A 90 2.06 -12.39 2.94
C VAL A 90 2.79 -13.72 3.09
N GLY A 91 2.33 -14.60 3.99
CA GLY A 91 2.93 -15.91 4.24
C GLY A 91 2.92 -16.82 3.01
N LEU A 92 1.84 -16.82 2.22
CA LEU A 92 1.77 -17.55 0.95
C LEU A 92 2.83 -17.05 -0.03
N SER A 93 3.01 -15.74 -0.14
CA SER A 93 4.01 -15.15 -1.02
C SER A 93 5.43 -15.48 -0.55
N GLN A 94 5.70 -15.40 0.76
CA GLN A 94 6.95 -15.83 1.36
C GLN A 94 7.24 -17.32 1.08
N ALA A 95 6.23 -18.19 1.20
CA ALA A 95 6.38 -19.62 0.91
C ALA A 95 6.71 -19.89 -0.57
N LEU A 96 5.96 -19.27 -1.49
CA LEU A 96 6.20 -19.38 -2.94
C LEU A 96 7.62 -18.92 -3.31
N GLY A 97 8.06 -17.80 -2.76
CA GLY A 97 9.39 -17.25 -2.99
C GLY A 97 10.49 -18.10 -2.33
N ALA A 98 10.51 -18.14 -1.00
CA ALA A 98 11.63 -18.68 -0.22
C ALA A 98 11.73 -20.20 -0.25
N HIS A 99 10.63 -20.93 -0.44
CA HIS A 99 10.65 -22.40 -0.41
C HIS A 99 10.48 -23.04 -1.78
N LEU A 100 9.80 -22.37 -2.74
CA LEU A 100 9.54 -22.92 -4.07
C LEU A 100 10.23 -22.16 -5.20
N ASN A 101 11.06 -21.16 -4.87
CA ASN A 101 11.85 -20.36 -5.82
C ASN A 101 10.99 -19.77 -6.96
N LYS A 102 9.77 -19.31 -6.64
CA LYS A 102 8.88 -18.65 -7.60
C LYS A 102 9.03 -17.14 -7.51
N LYS A 103 9.04 -16.45 -8.67
CA LYS A 103 8.90 -15.00 -8.74
C LYS A 103 7.45 -14.64 -8.39
N VAL A 104 7.26 -13.93 -7.29
CA VAL A 104 5.95 -13.62 -6.70
C VAL A 104 5.92 -12.18 -6.22
N TRP A 105 4.76 -11.54 -6.38
CA TRP A 105 4.47 -10.21 -5.89
C TRP A 105 3.22 -10.24 -5.04
N THR A 106 3.26 -9.54 -3.91
CA THR A 106 2.13 -9.42 -3.00
C THR A 106 1.50 -8.05 -3.17
N CYS A 107 0.20 -8.02 -3.51
CA CYS A 107 -0.56 -6.78 -3.60
C CYS A 107 -1.54 -6.72 -2.44
N ILE A 108 -1.41 -5.68 -1.60
CA ILE A 108 -2.30 -5.42 -0.47
C ILE A 108 -2.76 -3.97 -0.49
N ARG A 109 -3.84 -3.68 0.25
CA ARG A 109 -4.37 -2.31 0.39
C ARG A 109 -3.58 -1.55 1.44
N GLN A 110 -3.33 -0.27 1.19
CA GLN A 110 -2.89 0.65 2.23
C GLN A 110 -3.98 0.76 3.32
N PRO A 111 -3.63 0.65 4.61
CA PRO A 111 -4.57 0.86 5.69
C PRO A 111 -4.90 2.34 5.88
N SER A 112 -6.10 2.61 6.40
CA SER A 112 -6.43 3.95 6.88
C SER A 112 -5.59 4.27 8.11
N GLN A 113 -5.17 5.52 8.23
CA GLN A 113 -4.42 6.02 9.39
C GLN A 113 -5.28 6.13 10.65
N GLY A 114 -6.60 6.38 10.52
CA GLY A 114 -7.48 6.60 11.66
C GLY A 114 -7.49 5.45 12.68
N PRO A 115 -7.68 4.19 12.25
CA PRO A 115 -7.65 3.03 13.14
C PRO A 115 -6.36 2.84 13.93
N THR A 116 -5.21 3.29 13.41
CA THR A 116 -3.90 3.22 14.08
C THR A 116 -3.87 3.99 15.39
N PHE A 117 -4.65 5.08 15.50
CA PHE A 117 -4.81 5.85 16.73
C PHE A 117 -5.99 5.38 17.60
N GLY A 118 -6.61 4.26 17.24
CA GLY A 118 -7.72 3.64 17.96
C GLY A 118 -7.39 2.23 18.45
N ILE A 119 -8.37 1.33 18.37
CA ILE A 119 -8.27 -0.04 18.92
C ILE A 119 -7.55 -1.01 17.95
N LYS A 120 -7.55 -0.70 16.65
CA LYS A 120 -7.07 -1.62 15.61
C LYS A 120 -5.60 -1.31 15.33
N GLY A 121 -4.71 -2.12 15.92
CA GLY A 121 -3.27 -2.09 15.64
C GLY A 121 -2.92 -2.33 14.15
N GLY A 122 -1.64 -2.50 13.87
CA GLY A 122 -1.09 -2.55 12.50
C GLY A 122 -1.80 -3.54 11.57
N ALA A 123 -2.00 -3.13 10.31
CA ALA A 123 -2.78 -3.87 9.31
C ALA A 123 -1.93 -4.59 8.25
N ALA A 124 -0.62 -4.70 8.49
CA ALA A 124 0.38 -5.15 7.53
C ALA A 124 0.63 -6.68 7.52
N GLY A 125 -0.18 -7.47 8.24
CA GLY A 125 0.06 -8.90 8.47
C GLY A 125 0.17 -9.20 9.95
N GLY A 126 0.93 -10.24 10.32
CA GLY A 126 1.19 -10.59 11.72
C GLY A 126 2.26 -11.68 11.89
N GLY A 127 2.88 -11.73 13.06
CA GLY A 127 4.04 -12.58 13.35
C GLY A 127 5.17 -12.37 12.35
N TYR A 128 5.74 -13.46 11.84
CA TYR A 128 6.82 -13.40 10.83
C TYR A 128 6.33 -13.17 9.38
N SER A 129 5.02 -12.99 9.19
CA SER A 129 4.40 -12.75 7.89
C SER A 129 3.77 -11.36 7.86
N GLN A 130 4.62 -10.36 7.66
CA GLN A 130 4.27 -8.94 7.67
C GLN A 130 4.90 -8.19 6.50
N VAL A 131 4.33 -7.03 6.18
CA VAL A 131 4.95 -6.01 5.32
C VAL A 131 5.64 -4.96 6.20
N ILE A 132 6.90 -4.68 5.88
CA ILE A 132 7.76 -3.73 6.59
C ILE A 132 8.31 -2.68 5.61
N PRO A 133 8.62 -1.44 6.05
CA PRO A 133 8.56 -0.93 7.44
C PRO A 133 7.13 -0.71 7.96
N MET A 134 6.78 -1.33 9.10
CA MET A 134 5.39 -1.35 9.60
C MET A 134 4.88 0.04 10.02
N GLU A 135 5.75 0.85 10.61
CA GLU A 135 5.42 2.20 11.10
C GLU A 135 5.02 3.13 9.94
N GLU A 136 5.82 3.16 8.88
CA GLU A 136 5.54 3.95 7.68
C GLU A 136 4.27 3.46 6.98
N PHE A 137 4.06 2.15 6.93
CA PHE A 137 2.90 1.52 6.29
C PHE A 137 1.58 1.89 6.96
N ASN A 138 1.57 2.06 8.28
CA ASN A 138 0.37 2.41 9.05
C ASN A 138 0.11 3.93 9.15
N LEU A 139 1.08 4.77 8.73
CA LEU A 139 0.95 6.23 8.81
C LEU A 139 0.78 6.83 7.41
N HIS A 140 1.74 7.66 6.99
CA HIS A 140 1.61 8.46 5.78
C HIS A 140 1.99 7.70 4.50
N LEU A 141 2.72 6.58 4.62
CA LEU A 141 3.29 5.80 3.52
C LEU A 141 3.95 6.69 2.45
N THR A 142 3.27 6.92 1.32
CA THR A 142 3.74 7.79 0.22
C THR A 142 2.79 8.96 -0.07
N GLY A 143 1.83 9.23 0.83
CA GLY A 143 0.90 10.36 0.72
C GLY A 143 -0.36 10.10 -0.09
N ASP A 144 -0.64 8.85 -0.49
CA ASP A 144 -1.78 8.53 -1.37
C ASP A 144 -3.14 8.93 -0.77
N ILE A 145 -3.36 8.60 0.50
CA ILE A 145 -4.59 8.98 1.21
C ILE A 145 -4.69 10.50 1.36
N HIS A 146 -3.58 11.22 1.52
CA HIS A 146 -3.57 12.68 1.58
C HIS A 146 -3.97 13.29 0.23
N ALA A 147 -3.47 12.74 -0.88
CA ALA A 147 -3.85 13.17 -2.22
C ALA A 147 -5.34 12.94 -2.49
N ILE A 148 -5.88 11.77 -2.10
CA ILE A 148 -7.32 11.47 -2.19
C ILE A 148 -8.13 12.47 -1.35
N THR A 149 -7.68 12.75 -0.13
CA THR A 149 -8.34 13.70 0.78
C THR A 149 -8.36 15.11 0.21
N ALA A 150 -7.23 15.58 -0.32
CA ALA A 150 -7.12 16.89 -0.95
C ALA A 150 -8.04 17.02 -2.17
N ALA A 151 -8.06 16.01 -3.05
CA ALA A 151 -8.93 16.00 -4.23
C ALA A 151 -10.42 15.98 -3.85
N ASN A 152 -10.80 15.16 -2.87
CA ASN A 152 -12.17 15.10 -2.36
C ASN A 152 -12.62 16.44 -1.75
N ASN A 153 -11.76 17.05 -0.92
CA ASN A 153 -12.09 18.30 -0.26
C ASN A 153 -12.10 19.48 -1.25
N LEU A 154 -11.27 19.46 -2.29
CA LEU A 154 -11.32 20.44 -3.37
C LEU A 154 -12.67 20.40 -4.10
N LEU A 155 -13.19 19.20 -4.40
CA LEU A 155 -14.50 19.05 -5.01
C LEU A 155 -15.61 19.60 -4.11
N ALA A 156 -15.59 19.26 -2.82
CA ALA A 156 -16.57 19.78 -1.85
C ALA A 156 -16.52 21.32 -1.77
N ALA A 157 -15.32 21.90 -1.63
CA ALA A 157 -15.14 23.34 -1.59
C ALA A 157 -15.60 24.03 -2.89
N ALA A 158 -15.39 23.42 -4.05
CA ALA A 158 -15.86 23.94 -5.33
C ALA A 158 -17.39 23.96 -5.42
N ILE A 159 -18.06 22.93 -4.91
CA ILE A 159 -19.53 22.85 -4.83
C ILE A 159 -20.06 23.95 -3.90
N ASP A 160 -19.52 24.07 -2.70
CA ASP A 160 -19.94 25.10 -1.73
C ASP A 160 -19.72 26.51 -2.28
N THR A 161 -18.57 26.74 -2.91
CA THR A 161 -18.24 28.03 -3.55
C THR A 161 -19.21 28.37 -4.68
N ARG A 162 -19.60 27.38 -5.50
CA ARG A 162 -20.60 27.56 -6.55
C ARG A 162 -21.96 27.95 -5.96
N MET A 163 -22.43 27.21 -4.96
CA MET A 163 -23.71 27.47 -4.29
C MET A 163 -23.72 28.87 -3.65
N PHE A 164 -22.63 29.26 -3.00
CA PHE A 164 -22.48 30.58 -2.40
C PHE A 164 -22.54 31.71 -3.44
N HIS A 165 -21.81 31.60 -4.54
CA HIS A 165 -21.82 32.64 -5.58
C HIS A 165 -23.14 32.73 -6.34
N GLU A 166 -23.90 31.64 -6.49
CA GLU A 166 -25.23 31.69 -7.10
C GLU A 166 -26.28 32.30 -6.19
N SER A 167 -26.31 31.88 -4.92
CA SER A 167 -27.26 32.39 -3.93
C SER A 167 -27.12 33.89 -3.64
N THR A 168 -25.97 34.48 -3.97
CA THR A 168 -25.68 35.92 -3.80
C THR A 168 -25.94 36.74 -5.06
N GLN A 169 -26.39 36.13 -6.16
CA GLN A 169 -26.69 36.82 -7.42
C GLN A 169 -28.19 36.91 -7.68
N SER A 170 -28.62 37.97 -8.38
CA SER A 170 -30.00 38.07 -8.86
C SER A 170 -30.20 37.22 -10.11
N ASP A 171 -31.44 36.75 -10.32
CA ASP A 171 -31.83 36.01 -11.52
C ASP A 171 -31.50 36.76 -12.81
N GLU A 172 -31.62 38.10 -12.80
CA GLU A 172 -31.27 38.94 -13.95
C GLU A 172 -29.76 38.90 -14.26
N ALA A 173 -28.90 38.90 -13.24
CA ALA A 173 -27.46 38.81 -13.41
C ALA A 173 -27.03 37.44 -13.93
N LEU A 174 -27.72 36.37 -13.50
CA LEU A 174 -27.53 35.02 -14.01
C LEU A 174 -28.00 34.90 -15.46
N TYR A 175 -29.17 35.47 -15.80
CA TYR A 175 -29.72 35.46 -17.15
C TYR A 175 -28.79 36.15 -18.15
N ARG A 176 -28.22 37.32 -17.83
CA ARG A 176 -27.25 38.02 -18.69
C ARG A 176 -25.96 37.23 -18.98
N ARG A 177 -25.66 36.16 -18.24
CA ARG A 177 -24.50 35.29 -18.50
C ARG A 177 -24.81 34.08 -19.37
N LEU A 178 -26.10 33.77 -19.56
CA LEU A 178 -26.57 32.68 -20.42
C LEU A 178 -26.78 33.13 -21.87
N VAL A 179 -27.04 34.43 -22.07
CA VAL A 179 -27.40 35.05 -23.36
C VAL A 179 -26.28 35.93 -23.87
#